data_AF-A0A7V8SZ60-F1
#
_entry.id   AF-A0A7V8SZ60-F1
#
_cell.length_a   1.000
_cell.length_b   1.000
_cell.length_c   1.000
_cell.angle_alpha   90.00
_cell.angle_beta   90.00
_cell.angle_gamma   90.00
#
_symmetry.space_group_name_H-M   'P 1'
#
loop_
_entity.id
_entity.type
_entity.pdbx_description
1 polymer ?
#
loop_
_entity_poly.entity_id
_entity_poly.type
_entity_poly.pdbx_seq_one_letter_code
_entity_poly.pdbx_strand_id
1 'polypeptide(L)'
;MSQPLARLRMTLDFLPSPSAENPGLFIRDPYRYSDSVVIIPPVLVRCLDCFDGRHTDLDLRESLVRLTGDLDVGEVQQHLVQTLSAAGFLEDENFRRMHDERRQAFASSPVREPAHAGSAYPLEAPQLEQTLKRYLDAVSFAPETDHLLAIAAPHVSPEGGWQSYRAAYGLLGEELRERTFVILGTSHYGEPETFGLTRKPFITPLGEATTDVPLVDWLAERGGPAVRMEDYCHSFEHSVELQLIFLQHRLGPGVRILPILCGAFAQSLLGDGNPERNDR
;
A
#
# COMPACT_ATOMS: atom_id res chain seq x y z
N MET A 1 -29.54 26.95 -9.01
CA MET A 1 -29.54 25.50 -9.29
C MET A 1 -28.64 24.89 -8.25
N SER A 2 -29.12 23.89 -7.50
CA SER A 2 -28.31 23.18 -6.51
C SER A 2 -27.17 22.46 -7.23
N GLN A 3 -25.96 22.50 -6.65
CA GLN A 3 -24.80 21.84 -7.25
C GLN A 3 -24.76 20.38 -6.81
N PRO A 4 -24.39 19.44 -7.71
CA PRO A 4 -24.15 18.05 -7.31
C PRO A 4 -23.04 17.96 -6.26
N LEU A 5 -23.21 17.07 -5.29
CA LEU A 5 -22.19 16.73 -4.31
C LEU A 5 -21.05 15.96 -4.99
N ALA A 6 -19.82 16.22 -4.57
CA ALA A 6 -18.67 15.47 -5.04
C ALA A 6 -18.82 13.97 -4.69
N ARG A 7 -18.38 13.10 -5.61
CA ARG A 7 -18.52 11.66 -5.47
C ARG A 7 -17.59 11.13 -4.36
N LEU A 8 -18.05 10.21 -3.54
CA LEU A 8 -17.20 9.47 -2.61
C LEU A 8 -16.27 8.54 -3.39
N ARG A 9 -14.98 8.56 -3.07
CA ARG A 9 -13.97 7.74 -3.75
C ARG A 9 -14.27 6.26 -3.58
N MET A 10 -14.28 5.53 -4.69
CA MET A 10 -14.50 4.07 -4.71
C MET A 10 -13.31 3.26 -4.19
N THR A 11 -12.17 3.92 -3.96
CA THR A 11 -10.90 3.29 -3.56
C THR A 11 -10.66 3.32 -2.05
N LEU A 12 -11.66 3.71 -1.26
CA LEU A 12 -11.55 3.77 0.20
C LEU A 12 -11.87 2.42 0.83
N ASP A 13 -11.30 2.15 2.00
CA ASP A 13 -11.67 1.00 2.81
C ASP A 13 -12.87 1.38 3.68
N PHE A 14 -13.88 0.50 3.70
CA PHE A 14 -15.08 0.62 4.53
C PHE A 14 -15.18 -0.59 5.46
N LEU A 15 -15.15 -0.35 6.76
CA LEU A 15 -15.11 -1.40 7.78
C LEU A 15 -16.10 -1.08 8.91
N PRO A 16 -16.60 -2.08 9.65
CA PRO A 16 -17.28 -1.82 10.92
C PRO A 16 -16.31 -1.12 11.89
N SER A 17 -16.79 -0.11 12.62
CA SER A 17 -15.98 0.55 13.64
C SER A 17 -15.52 -0.48 14.70
N PRO A 18 -14.22 -0.51 15.05
CA PRO A 18 -13.71 -1.36 16.11
C PRO A 18 -14.01 -0.80 17.52
N SER A 19 -14.48 0.45 17.61
CA SER A 19 -14.78 1.13 18.89
C SER A 19 -16.21 0.87 19.31
N ALA A 20 -16.40 0.25 20.49
CA ALA A 20 -17.72 0.11 21.10
C ALA A 20 -18.33 1.46 21.51
N GLU A 21 -17.49 2.44 21.84
CA GLU A 21 -17.91 3.81 22.22
C GLU A 21 -18.34 4.63 21.01
N ASN A 22 -17.76 4.36 19.84
CA ASN A 22 -18.06 5.06 18.59
C ASN A 22 -18.48 4.04 17.53
N PRO A 23 -19.69 3.46 17.62
CA PRO A 23 -20.18 2.53 16.62
C PRO A 23 -20.45 3.26 15.30
N GLY A 24 -20.27 2.57 14.18
CA GLY A 24 -20.49 3.17 12.87
C GLY A 24 -19.70 2.50 11.75
N LEU A 25 -19.69 3.17 10.60
CA LEU A 25 -18.88 2.81 9.45
C LEU A 25 -17.54 3.54 9.55
N PHE A 26 -16.47 2.78 9.72
CA PHE A 26 -15.09 3.25 9.69
C PHE A 26 -14.63 3.37 8.25
N ILE A 27 -14.08 4.54 7.89
CA ILE A 27 -13.57 4.86 6.57
C ILE A 27 -12.12 5.32 6.69
N ARG A 28 -11.25 4.75 5.86
CA ARG A 28 -9.84 5.19 5.72
C ARG A 28 -9.41 5.16 4.26
N ASP A 29 -8.33 5.88 3.96
CA ASP A 29 -7.68 5.85 2.66
C ASP A 29 -6.53 4.85 2.62
N PRO A 30 -6.68 3.69 1.95
CA PRO A 30 -5.61 2.69 1.90
C PRO A 30 -4.41 3.13 1.04
N TYR A 31 -4.57 4.12 0.16
CA TYR A 31 -3.49 4.69 -0.66
C TYR A 31 -2.65 5.71 0.11
N ARG A 32 -3.03 6.04 1.35
CA ARG A 32 -2.36 7.04 2.20
C ARG A 32 -2.19 8.41 1.55
N TYR A 33 -3.12 8.83 0.67
CA TYR A 33 -3.18 10.23 0.27
C TYR A 33 -3.63 11.10 1.45
N SER A 34 -4.45 10.53 2.33
CA SER A 34 -4.84 11.08 3.62
C SER A 34 -4.57 10.07 4.73
N ASP A 35 -4.07 10.55 5.88
CA ASP A 35 -3.93 9.77 7.11
C ASP A 35 -5.19 9.86 8.00
N SER A 36 -6.23 10.56 7.51
CA SER A 36 -7.48 10.75 8.24
C SER A 36 -8.28 9.45 8.32
N VAL A 37 -8.94 9.29 9.46
CA VAL A 37 -9.90 8.23 9.72
C VAL A 37 -11.21 8.89 10.10
N VAL A 38 -12.31 8.47 9.46
CA VAL A 38 -13.65 8.99 9.76
C VAL A 38 -14.55 7.83 10.17
N ILE A 39 -15.27 8.00 11.27
CA ILE A 39 -16.33 7.08 11.69
C ILE A 39 -17.66 7.76 11.42
N ILE A 40 -18.46 7.19 10.52
CA ILE A 40 -19.80 7.66 10.21
C ILE A 40 -20.80 6.96 11.13
N PRO A 41 -21.54 7.70 11.98
CA PRO A 41 -22.57 7.13 12.84
C PRO A 41 -23.60 6.33 12.03
N PRO A 42 -24.18 5.24 12.58
CA PRO A 42 -25.08 4.35 11.84
C PRO A 42 -26.25 5.07 11.14
N VAL A 43 -26.81 6.10 11.80
CA VAL A 43 -27.91 6.90 11.26
C VAL A 43 -27.52 7.69 10.00
N LEU A 44 -26.26 8.08 9.87
CA LEU A 44 -25.74 8.89 8.75
C LEU A 44 -25.17 8.04 7.61
N VAL A 45 -25.04 6.72 7.77
CA VAL A 45 -24.45 5.86 6.72
C VAL A 45 -25.25 5.94 5.42
N ARG A 46 -26.58 6.00 5.49
CA ARG A 46 -27.44 6.14 4.30
C ARG A 46 -27.26 7.48 3.57
N CYS A 47 -26.74 8.51 4.24
CA CYS A 47 -26.43 9.78 3.59
C CYS A 47 -25.23 9.69 2.66
N LEU A 48 -24.39 8.65 2.78
CA LEU A 48 -23.25 8.46 1.87
C LEU A 48 -23.69 8.16 0.44
N ASP A 49 -24.89 7.60 0.24
CA ASP A 49 -25.46 7.33 -1.09
C ASP A 49 -25.69 8.64 -1.90
N CYS A 50 -25.79 9.78 -1.22
CA CYS A 50 -25.90 11.09 -1.88
C CYS A 50 -24.56 11.59 -2.46
N PHE A 51 -23.42 10.97 -2.12
CA PHE A 51 -22.11 11.34 -2.65
C PHE A 51 -21.78 10.48 -3.87
N ASP A 52 -22.65 10.51 -4.88
CA ASP A 52 -22.51 9.73 -6.13
C ASP A 52 -22.14 10.59 -7.35
N GLY A 53 -21.97 11.90 -7.16
CA GLY A 53 -21.74 12.87 -8.23
C GLY A 53 -23.01 13.31 -8.97
N ARG A 54 -24.19 12.86 -8.53
CA ARG A 54 -25.48 13.18 -9.17
C ARG A 54 -26.45 13.86 -8.22
N HIS A 55 -26.55 13.37 -6.98
CA HIS A 55 -27.38 14.00 -5.95
C HIS A 55 -26.78 15.34 -5.51
N THR A 56 -27.65 16.23 -5.07
CA THR A 56 -27.35 17.62 -4.70
C THR A 56 -27.39 17.83 -3.18
N ASP A 57 -27.01 19.03 -2.75
CA ASP A 57 -27.11 19.45 -1.35
C ASP A 57 -28.55 19.35 -0.80
N LEU A 58 -29.56 19.59 -1.65
CA LEU A 58 -30.97 19.48 -1.28
C LEU A 58 -31.40 18.03 -1.07
N ASP A 59 -30.89 17.11 -1.88
CA ASP A 59 -31.19 15.68 -1.74
C ASP A 59 -30.60 15.12 -0.44
N LEU A 60 -29.35 15.51 -0.13
CA LEU A 60 -28.72 15.16 1.15
C LEU A 60 -29.51 15.74 2.34
N ARG A 61 -29.98 16.99 2.23
CA ARG A 61 -30.82 17.60 3.26
C ARG A 61 -32.10 16.80 3.47
N GLU A 62 -32.78 16.41 2.39
CA GLU A 62 -33.99 15.60 2.46
C GLU A 62 -33.74 14.25 3.15
N SER A 63 -32.65 13.56 2.78
CA SER A 63 -32.24 12.30 3.40
C SER A 63 -32.00 12.46 4.89
N LEU A 64 -31.31 13.52 5.32
CA LEU A 64 -31.05 13.82 6.73
C LEU A 64 -32.35 14.05 7.50
N VAL A 65 -33.25 14.91 7.01
CA VAL A 65 -34.56 15.17 7.64
C VAL A 65 -35.34 13.87 7.83
N ARG A 66 -35.35 13.00 6.80
CA ARG A 66 -36.04 11.72 6.83
C ARG A 66 -35.48 10.75 7.86
N LEU A 67 -34.17 10.78 8.10
CA LEU A 67 -33.46 9.87 9.01
C LEU A 67 -33.48 10.35 10.46
N THR A 68 -33.36 11.65 10.70
CA THR A 68 -33.32 12.23 12.05
C THR A 68 -34.70 12.61 12.57
N GLY A 69 -35.65 12.90 11.69
CA GLY A 69 -36.95 13.50 12.04
C GLY A 69 -36.86 14.99 12.39
N ASP A 70 -35.68 15.61 12.27
CA ASP A 70 -35.45 17.02 12.55
C ASP A 70 -35.43 17.83 11.24
N LEU A 71 -35.98 19.03 11.26
CA LEU A 71 -35.96 19.97 10.13
C LEU A 71 -34.68 20.83 10.11
N ASP A 72 -34.01 20.96 11.26
CA ASP A 72 -32.79 21.74 11.42
C ASP A 72 -31.53 20.86 11.25
N VAL A 73 -31.36 20.33 10.05
CA VAL A 73 -30.22 19.46 9.69
C VAL A 73 -29.07 20.20 9.01
N GLY A 74 -29.13 21.54 8.95
CA GLY A 74 -28.20 22.35 8.17
C GLY A 74 -26.75 22.22 8.65
N GLU A 75 -26.52 22.27 9.96
CA GLU A 75 -25.19 22.10 10.55
C GLU A 75 -24.65 20.69 10.33
N VAL A 76 -25.48 19.66 10.53
CA VAL A 76 -25.10 18.25 10.33
C VAL A 76 -24.72 17.99 8.87
N GLN A 77 -25.50 18.52 7.92
CA GLN A 77 -25.23 18.43 6.49
C GLN A 77 -23.88 19.04 6.14
N GLN A 78 -23.62 20.29 6.56
CA GLN A 78 -22.38 20.98 6.28
C GLN A 78 -21.19 20.26 6.91
N HIS A 79 -21.33 19.82 8.17
CA HIS A 79 -20.27 19.11 8.87
C HIS A 79 -19.91 17.79 8.19
N LEU A 80 -20.89 17.02 7.70
CA LEU A 80 -20.65 15.77 6.98
C LEU A 80 -19.87 16.02 5.69
N VAL A 81 -20.34 16.96 4.86
CA VAL A 81 -19.68 17.29 3.57
C VAL A 81 -18.26 17.81 3.80
N GLN A 82 -18.07 18.73 4.74
CA GLN A 82 -16.76 19.29 5.06
C GLN A 82 -15.80 18.24 5.62
N THR A 83 -16.28 17.35 6.49
CA THR A 83 -15.45 16.27 7.05
C THR A 83 -14.96 15.32 5.97
N LEU A 84 -15.84 14.88 5.07
CA LEU A 84 -15.48 13.99 3.97
C LEU A 84 -14.54 14.67 2.96
N SER A 85 -14.80 15.93 2.62
CA SER A 85 -13.93 16.71 1.73
C SER A 85 -12.56 16.93 2.35
N ALA A 86 -12.49 17.42 3.60
CA ALA A 86 -11.24 17.68 4.32
C ALA A 86 -10.42 16.41 4.56
N ALA A 87 -11.07 15.26 4.76
CA ALA A 87 -10.41 13.96 4.86
C ALA A 87 -9.87 13.45 3.50
N GLY A 88 -10.20 14.11 2.38
CA GLY A 88 -9.80 13.70 1.03
C GLY A 88 -10.60 12.50 0.51
N PHE A 89 -11.80 12.27 1.03
CA PHE A 89 -12.64 11.11 0.68
C PHE A 89 -13.57 11.37 -0.50
N LEU A 90 -13.77 12.64 -0.88
CA LEU A 90 -14.57 13.03 -2.04
C LEU A 90 -13.68 13.31 -3.25
N GLU A 91 -14.15 13.03 -4.46
CA GLU A 91 -13.50 13.32 -5.74
C GLU A 91 -13.58 14.82 -6.09
N ASP A 92 -13.10 15.66 -5.19
CA ASP A 92 -13.11 17.12 -5.28
C ASP A 92 -11.71 17.70 -5.52
N GLU A 93 -11.60 19.03 -5.49
CA GLU A 93 -10.33 19.74 -5.65
C GLU A 93 -9.37 19.49 -4.50
N ASN A 94 -9.88 19.28 -3.28
CA ASN A 94 -9.03 19.01 -2.12
C ASN A 94 -8.36 17.63 -2.25
N PHE A 95 -9.11 16.61 -2.67
CA PHE A 95 -8.51 15.31 -2.94
C PHE A 95 -7.50 15.37 -4.10
N ARG A 96 -7.82 16.04 -5.22
CA ARG A 96 -6.86 16.19 -6.33
C ARG A 96 -5.55 16.80 -5.87
N ARG A 97 -5.62 17.86 -5.05
CA ARG A 97 -4.44 18.48 -4.44
C ARG A 97 -3.66 17.49 -3.57
N MET A 98 -4.33 16.79 -2.64
CA MET A 98 -3.67 15.79 -1.77
C MET A 98 -3.01 14.65 -2.56
N HIS A 99 -3.71 14.16 -3.58
CA HIS A 99 -3.23 13.12 -4.48
C HIS A 99 -1.93 13.56 -5.19
N ASP A 100 -1.95 14.72 -5.81
CA ASP A 100 -0.80 15.22 -6.57
C ASP A 100 0.38 15.57 -5.66
N GLU A 101 0.11 16.21 -4.51
CA GLU A 101 1.12 16.54 -3.50
C GLU A 101 1.87 15.28 -3.02
N ARG A 102 1.14 14.21 -2.67
CA ARG A 102 1.73 12.96 -2.16
C ARG A 102 2.52 12.21 -3.22
N ARG A 103 2.01 12.13 -4.46
CA ARG A 103 2.72 11.51 -5.58
C ARG A 103 3.99 12.27 -5.92
N GLN A 104 3.91 13.59 -5.96
CA GLN A 104 5.08 14.45 -6.20
C GLN A 104 6.10 14.32 -5.07
N ALA A 105 5.65 14.33 -3.81
CA ALA A 105 6.52 14.15 -2.64
C ALA A 105 7.28 12.82 -2.74
N PHE A 106 6.59 11.71 -2.99
CA PHE A 106 7.26 10.43 -3.21
C PHE A 106 8.19 10.47 -4.41
N ALA A 107 7.75 10.93 -5.58
CA ALA A 107 8.58 10.99 -6.78
C ALA A 107 9.88 11.76 -6.55
N SER A 108 9.83 12.88 -5.83
CA SER A 108 10.97 13.73 -5.49
C SER A 108 11.84 13.21 -4.34
N SER A 109 11.37 12.24 -3.55
CA SER A 109 12.13 11.67 -2.45
C SER A 109 13.36 10.93 -2.97
N PRO A 110 14.55 11.13 -2.36
CA PRO A 110 15.75 10.39 -2.76
C PRO A 110 15.71 8.92 -2.34
N VAL A 111 14.89 8.59 -1.34
CA VAL A 111 14.82 7.26 -0.72
C VAL A 111 13.37 6.83 -0.51
N ARG A 112 13.19 5.52 -0.28
CA ARG A 112 11.92 4.93 0.14
C ARG A 112 12.00 4.64 1.64
N GLU A 113 11.31 5.44 2.44
CA GLU A 113 11.26 5.34 3.90
C GLU A 113 10.53 4.06 4.38
N PRO A 114 10.83 3.55 5.59
CA PRO A 114 10.15 2.36 6.11
C PRO A 114 8.71 2.69 6.51
N ALA A 115 7.75 2.33 5.65
CA ALA A 115 6.34 2.66 5.84
C ALA A 115 5.62 1.76 6.88
N HIS A 116 6.26 0.66 7.30
CA HIS A 116 5.70 -0.36 8.17
C HIS A 116 6.52 -0.63 9.43
N ALA A 117 7.65 0.06 9.61
CA ALA A 117 8.37 0.07 10.87
C ALA A 117 7.47 0.62 12.01
N GLY A 118 7.49 -0.05 13.15
CA GLY A 118 6.64 0.24 14.30
C GLY A 118 5.23 -0.35 14.24
N SER A 119 4.76 -0.80 13.06
CA SER A 119 3.42 -1.43 12.92
C SER A 119 3.50 -2.91 12.55
N ALA A 120 4.29 -3.28 11.53
CA ALA A 120 4.47 -4.66 11.11
C ALA A 120 5.69 -5.33 11.75
N TYR A 121 6.71 -4.54 12.09
CA TYR A 121 7.95 -4.99 12.72
C TYR A 121 8.55 -3.87 13.59
N PRO A 122 9.45 -4.17 14.55
CA PRO A 122 10.01 -3.15 15.44
C PRO A 122 10.70 -1.99 14.72
N LEU A 123 10.46 -0.76 15.20
CA LEU A 123 11.10 0.45 14.65
C LEU A 123 12.60 0.53 15.00
N GLU A 124 12.98 0.05 16.18
CA GLU A 124 14.36 0.15 16.66
C GLU A 124 15.21 -1.03 16.19
N ALA A 125 16.39 -0.74 15.65
CA ALA A 125 17.29 -1.76 15.08
C ALA A 125 17.60 -2.92 16.04
N PRO A 126 17.98 -2.70 17.32
CA PRO A 126 18.30 -3.79 18.23
C PRO A 126 17.09 -4.72 18.51
N GLN A 127 15.88 -4.15 18.53
CA GLN A 127 14.65 -4.92 18.74
C GLN A 127 14.28 -5.75 17.51
N LEU A 128 14.48 -5.18 16.31
CA LEU A 128 14.28 -5.87 15.05
C LEU A 128 15.27 -7.02 14.88
N GLU A 129 16.56 -6.78 15.14
CA GLU A 129 17.61 -7.80 15.10
C GLU A 129 17.30 -8.97 16.06
N GLN A 130 16.94 -8.66 17.31
CA GLN A 130 16.56 -9.68 18.28
C GLN A 130 15.33 -10.46 17.84
N THR A 131 14.36 -9.81 17.18
CA THR A 131 13.15 -10.45 16.68
C THR A 131 13.45 -11.38 15.52
N LEU A 132 14.21 -10.92 14.52
CA LEU A 132 14.58 -11.74 13.37
C LEU A 132 15.50 -12.89 13.75
N LYS A 133 16.42 -12.69 14.70
CA LYS A 133 17.23 -13.76 15.30
C LYS A 133 16.37 -14.87 15.90
N ARG A 134 15.32 -14.51 16.64
CA ARG A 134 14.38 -15.51 17.20
C ARG A 134 13.63 -16.26 16.11
N TYR A 135 13.29 -15.60 15.01
CA TYR A 135 12.57 -16.20 13.90
C TYR A 135 13.46 -17.12 13.06
N LEU A 136 14.69 -16.71 12.75
CA LEU A 136 15.53 -17.37 11.75
C LEU A 136 16.57 -18.31 12.36
N ASP A 137 17.18 -17.97 13.49
CA ASP A 137 18.37 -18.69 14.00
C ASP A 137 18.03 -19.91 14.89
N ALA A 138 16.75 -20.18 15.12
CA ALA A 138 16.31 -21.27 16.00
C ALA A 138 16.59 -22.68 15.44
N VAL A 139 16.77 -22.82 14.12
CA VAL A 139 17.05 -24.10 13.43
C VAL A 139 17.96 -23.82 12.24
N SER A 140 19.14 -24.45 12.21
CA SER A 140 20.08 -24.32 11.09
C SER A 140 19.66 -25.25 9.94
N PHE A 141 19.19 -24.67 8.84
CA PHE A 141 19.14 -25.37 7.56
C PHE A 141 20.53 -25.25 6.93
N ALA A 142 21.08 -26.35 6.41
CA ALA A 142 22.28 -26.26 5.59
C ALA A 142 21.92 -25.42 4.35
N PRO A 143 22.63 -24.32 4.06
CA PRO A 143 22.40 -23.56 2.85
C PRO A 143 22.54 -24.47 1.62
N GLU A 144 21.58 -24.43 0.71
CA GLU A 144 21.59 -25.20 -0.54
C GLU A 144 21.77 -24.24 -1.72
N THR A 145 22.91 -23.54 -1.77
CA THR A 145 23.09 -22.41 -2.70
C THR A 145 23.50 -22.80 -4.11
N ASP A 146 24.13 -23.96 -4.31
CA ASP A 146 24.62 -24.42 -5.63
C ASP A 146 23.50 -24.60 -6.67
N HIS A 147 22.24 -24.74 -6.23
CA HIS A 147 21.07 -24.93 -7.10
C HIS A 147 19.91 -23.97 -6.80
N LEU A 148 20.10 -22.97 -5.94
CA LEU A 148 19.03 -22.06 -5.54
C LEU A 148 18.84 -20.94 -6.57
N LEU A 149 17.79 -21.06 -7.38
CA LEU A 149 17.39 -20.04 -8.35
C LEU A 149 16.51 -18.94 -7.72
N ALA A 150 15.53 -19.34 -6.90
CA ALA A 150 14.56 -18.43 -6.30
C ALA A 150 13.98 -19.03 -5.01
N ILE A 151 13.47 -18.16 -4.14
CA ILE A 151 12.67 -18.52 -2.98
C ILE A 151 11.27 -17.93 -3.11
N ALA A 152 10.30 -18.56 -2.46
CA ALA A 152 8.96 -18.01 -2.28
C ALA A 152 8.70 -17.85 -0.78
N ALA A 153 8.34 -16.64 -0.38
CA ALA A 153 7.99 -16.31 0.99
C ALA A 153 6.66 -15.54 1.00
N PRO A 154 5.86 -15.66 2.07
CA PRO A 154 4.67 -14.84 2.21
C PRO A 154 5.04 -13.36 2.40
N HIS A 155 4.05 -12.48 2.36
CA HIS A 155 4.17 -11.09 2.84
C HIS A 155 3.14 -10.81 3.95
N VAL A 156 2.81 -11.83 4.75
CA VAL A 156 1.94 -11.71 5.93
C VAL A 156 2.73 -11.14 7.12
N SER A 157 2.03 -10.84 8.22
CA SER A 157 2.67 -10.43 9.49
C SER A 157 3.92 -11.29 9.79
N PRO A 158 5.10 -10.68 10.01
CA PRO A 158 6.32 -11.40 10.37
C PRO A 158 6.12 -12.35 11.54
N GLU A 159 5.37 -11.93 12.56
CA GLU A 159 5.07 -12.76 13.73
C GLU A 159 4.17 -13.95 13.40
N GLY A 160 3.19 -13.79 12.51
CA GLY A 160 2.31 -14.89 12.10
C GLY A 160 2.97 -15.86 11.11
N GLY A 161 3.89 -15.36 10.28
CA GLY A 161 4.48 -16.09 9.15
C GLY A 161 5.92 -16.57 9.37
N TRP A 162 6.53 -16.31 10.53
CA TRP A 162 7.97 -16.48 10.76
C TRP A 162 8.54 -17.85 10.35
N GLN A 163 7.76 -18.93 10.50
CA GLN A 163 8.21 -20.28 10.13
C GLN A 163 8.41 -20.43 8.62
N SER A 164 7.55 -19.80 7.82
CA SER A 164 7.66 -19.79 6.35
C SER A 164 8.82 -18.91 5.90
N TYR A 165 8.97 -17.73 6.51
CA TYR A 165 10.14 -16.87 6.28
C TYR A 165 11.44 -17.61 6.60
N ARG A 166 11.51 -18.30 7.74
CA ARG A 166 12.67 -19.13 8.11
C ARG A 166 12.98 -20.21 7.08
N ALA A 167 11.97 -20.94 6.61
CA ALA A 167 12.17 -21.99 5.61
C ALA A 167 12.72 -21.42 4.29
N ALA A 168 12.24 -20.25 3.85
CA ALA A 168 12.69 -19.62 2.62
C ALA A 168 14.08 -18.98 2.75
N TYR A 169 14.27 -18.11 3.75
CA TYR A 169 15.50 -17.33 3.92
C TYR A 169 16.66 -18.13 4.52
N GLY A 170 16.37 -19.23 5.23
CA GLY A 170 17.38 -20.15 5.74
C GLY A 170 18.19 -20.86 4.65
N LEU A 171 17.68 -20.91 3.41
CA LEU A 171 18.38 -21.47 2.26
C LEU A 171 19.49 -20.55 1.71
N LEU A 172 19.43 -19.26 2.01
CA LEU A 172 20.41 -18.29 1.52
C LEU A 172 21.72 -18.42 2.30
N GLY A 173 22.85 -18.49 1.59
CA GLY A 173 24.19 -18.45 2.15
C GLY A 173 24.83 -17.05 2.08
N GLU A 174 25.86 -16.79 2.88
CA GLU A 174 26.56 -15.49 2.91
C GLU A 174 27.28 -15.17 1.59
N GLU A 175 27.65 -16.19 0.81
CA GLU A 175 28.23 -16.07 -0.53
C GLU A 175 27.29 -15.37 -1.53
N LEU A 176 26.00 -15.26 -1.23
CA LEU A 176 25.03 -14.53 -2.04
C LEU A 176 24.99 -13.02 -1.71
N ARG A 177 25.75 -12.54 -0.72
CA ARG A 177 25.73 -11.14 -0.26
C ARG A 177 25.94 -10.11 -1.38
N GLU A 178 26.80 -10.43 -2.35
CA GLU A 178 27.14 -9.53 -3.47
C GLU A 178 26.21 -9.67 -4.70
N ARG A 179 25.17 -10.52 -4.62
CA ARG A 179 24.18 -10.71 -5.68
C ARG A 179 23.14 -9.58 -5.67
N THR A 180 22.51 -9.34 -6.82
CA THR A 180 21.27 -8.55 -6.91
C THR A 180 20.07 -9.47 -6.70
N PHE A 181 19.21 -9.14 -5.75
CA PHE A 181 17.97 -9.86 -5.47
C PHE A 181 16.80 -9.22 -6.20
N VAL A 182 16.18 -9.95 -7.13
CA VAL A 182 14.92 -9.50 -7.77
C VAL A 182 13.77 -9.86 -6.85
N ILE A 183 13.05 -8.84 -6.37
CA ILE A 183 11.92 -9.02 -5.45
C ILE A 183 10.63 -8.70 -6.21
N LEU A 184 9.83 -9.75 -6.46
CA LEU A 184 8.50 -9.64 -7.04
C LEU A 184 7.47 -9.56 -5.90
N GLY A 185 7.11 -8.34 -5.48
CA GLY A 185 6.14 -8.08 -4.44
C GLY A 185 4.74 -7.88 -5.01
N THR A 186 3.70 -8.40 -4.36
CA THR A 186 2.31 -8.09 -4.71
C THR A 186 2.04 -6.60 -4.53
N SER A 187 1.41 -5.97 -5.52
CA SER A 187 0.83 -4.64 -5.40
C SER A 187 -0.67 -4.76 -5.15
N HIS A 188 -1.10 -4.51 -3.91
CA HIS A 188 -2.51 -4.58 -3.53
C HIS A 188 -3.34 -3.46 -4.15
N TYR A 189 -2.68 -2.34 -4.44
CA TYR A 189 -3.29 -1.09 -4.92
C TYR A 189 -2.66 -0.60 -6.24
N GLY A 190 -1.74 -1.39 -6.80
CA GLY A 190 -1.12 -1.11 -8.08
C GLY A 190 -2.11 -1.25 -9.23
N GLU A 191 -1.80 -0.61 -10.34
CA GLU A 191 -2.64 -0.72 -11.52
C GLU A 191 -2.63 -2.16 -12.06
N PRO A 192 -3.80 -2.74 -12.38
CA PRO A 192 -3.90 -4.03 -13.05
C PRO A 192 -3.02 -4.12 -14.30
N GLU A 193 -2.50 -5.32 -14.56
CA GLU A 193 -1.67 -5.65 -15.73
C GLU A 193 -0.37 -4.84 -15.84
N THR A 194 0.12 -4.27 -14.72
CA THR A 194 1.37 -3.50 -14.70
C THR A 194 2.36 -3.96 -13.63
N PHE A 195 3.63 -3.64 -13.88
CA PHE A 195 4.75 -3.72 -12.97
C PHE A 195 5.16 -2.32 -12.52
N GLY A 196 5.06 -2.06 -11.22
CA GLY A 196 5.52 -0.84 -10.57
C GLY A 196 7.00 -0.93 -10.19
N LEU A 197 7.81 -0.02 -10.72
CA LEU A 197 9.24 0.09 -10.44
C LEU A 197 9.53 1.36 -9.63
N THR A 198 10.68 1.38 -8.96
CA THR A 198 11.28 2.60 -8.40
C THR A 198 12.80 2.52 -8.48
N ARG A 199 13.48 3.66 -8.65
CA ARG A 199 14.95 3.75 -8.56
C ARG A 199 15.46 3.96 -7.14
N LYS A 200 14.55 4.24 -6.19
CA LYS A 200 14.90 4.65 -4.83
C LYS A 200 15.53 3.48 -4.07
N PRO A 201 16.61 3.69 -3.30
CA PRO A 201 17.03 2.74 -2.28
C PRO A 201 16.00 2.72 -1.15
N PHE A 202 15.96 1.61 -0.41
CA PHE A 202 14.98 1.38 0.65
C PHE A 202 15.66 1.50 2.00
N ILE A 203 15.11 2.36 2.87
CA ILE A 203 15.55 2.49 4.25
C ILE A 203 14.76 1.53 5.13
N THR A 204 15.47 0.80 5.98
CA THR A 204 14.89 0.03 7.08
C THR A 204 15.66 0.33 8.37
N PRO A 205 15.17 -0.10 9.54
CA PRO A 205 15.94 0.00 10.77
C PRO A 205 17.29 -0.75 10.74
N LEU A 206 17.45 -1.74 9.86
CA LEU A 206 18.71 -2.48 9.71
C LEU A 206 19.72 -1.76 8.81
N GLY A 207 19.30 -0.73 8.07
CA GLY A 207 20.15 0.04 7.15
C GLY A 207 19.54 0.20 5.76
N GLU A 208 20.30 0.78 4.85
CA GLU A 208 19.90 1.01 3.46
C GLU A 208 20.11 -0.23 2.59
N ALA A 209 19.04 -0.69 1.93
CA ALA A 209 19.12 -1.61 0.79
C ALA A 209 19.26 -0.81 -0.52
N THR A 210 20.26 -1.16 -1.32
CA THR A 210 20.58 -0.43 -2.56
C THR A 210 19.76 -0.97 -3.72
N THR A 211 19.17 -0.08 -4.53
CA THR A 211 18.46 -0.48 -5.75
C THR A 211 19.44 -0.55 -6.91
N ASP A 212 19.39 -1.64 -7.68
CA ASP A 212 20.17 -1.82 -8.91
C ASP A 212 19.57 -0.96 -10.04
N VAL A 213 19.89 0.34 -10.02
CA VAL A 213 19.36 1.33 -10.96
C VAL A 213 19.60 0.95 -12.42
N PRO A 214 20.79 0.46 -12.84
CA PRO A 214 20.98 -0.01 -14.21
C PRO A 214 19.97 -1.10 -14.63
N LEU A 215 19.63 -2.02 -13.72
CA LEU A 215 18.66 -3.08 -14.01
C LEU A 215 17.21 -2.56 -14.04
N VAL A 216 16.89 -1.59 -13.18
CA VAL A 216 15.61 -0.85 -13.22
C VAL A 216 15.45 -0.13 -14.55
N ASP A 217 16.46 0.62 -14.99
CA ASP A 217 16.44 1.36 -16.25
C ASP A 217 16.33 0.41 -17.44
N TRP A 218 17.06 -0.71 -17.42
CA TRP A 218 16.98 -1.73 -18.45
C TRP A 218 15.56 -2.30 -18.60
N LEU A 219 14.86 -2.55 -17.48
CA LEU A 219 13.46 -2.99 -17.48
C LEU A 219 12.50 -1.89 -17.94
N ALA A 220 12.69 -0.66 -17.47
CA ALA A 220 11.83 0.47 -17.83
C ALA A 220 11.86 0.75 -19.35
N GLU A 221 13.02 0.61 -19.99
CA GLU A 221 13.17 0.76 -21.43
C GLU A 221 12.48 -0.35 -22.24
N ARG A 222 12.38 -1.56 -21.69
CA ARG A 222 11.96 -2.78 -22.43
C ARG A 222 10.56 -3.26 -22.10
N GLY A 223 10.05 -2.92 -20.93
CA GLY A 223 8.76 -3.41 -20.44
C GLY A 223 7.54 -2.71 -21.05
N GLY A 224 7.74 -1.67 -21.87
CA GLY A 224 6.67 -1.01 -22.60
C GLY A 224 5.57 -0.44 -21.68
N PRO A 225 4.30 -0.47 -22.08
CA PRO A 225 3.20 0.14 -21.31
C PRO A 225 2.87 -0.62 -20.02
N ALA A 226 3.35 -1.85 -19.87
CA ALA A 226 3.17 -2.65 -18.66
C ALA A 226 4.08 -2.18 -17.52
N VAL A 227 5.07 -1.30 -17.76
CA VAL A 227 5.96 -0.80 -16.70
C VAL A 227 5.59 0.62 -16.28
N ARG A 228 5.51 0.82 -14.97
CA ARG A 228 5.29 2.13 -14.34
C ARG A 228 6.48 2.53 -13.50
N MET A 229 7.08 3.66 -13.86
CA MET A 229 8.28 4.15 -13.20
C MET A 229 7.92 5.15 -12.11
N GLU A 230 8.62 5.05 -10.97
CA GLU A 230 8.30 5.78 -9.74
C GLU A 230 6.86 5.58 -9.30
N ASP A 231 6.44 4.31 -9.29
CA ASP A 231 5.11 3.93 -8.84
C ASP A 231 4.93 4.31 -7.36
N TYR A 232 3.98 5.21 -7.12
CA TYR A 232 3.63 5.71 -5.79
C TYR A 232 3.26 4.58 -4.82
N CYS A 233 2.80 3.43 -5.29
CA CYS A 233 2.49 2.28 -4.43
C CYS A 233 3.70 1.83 -3.61
N HIS A 234 4.94 2.00 -4.09
CA HIS A 234 6.15 1.70 -3.32
C HIS A 234 6.23 2.48 -1.99
N SER A 235 5.57 3.64 -1.89
CA SER A 235 5.60 4.49 -0.69
C SER A 235 4.85 3.90 0.51
N PHE A 236 3.91 2.98 0.28
CA PHE A 236 3.06 2.40 1.33
C PHE A 236 2.80 0.90 1.19
N GLU A 237 3.26 0.26 0.11
CA GLU A 237 3.14 -1.19 -0.05
C GLU A 237 4.16 -1.92 0.83
N HIS A 238 3.73 -3.01 1.47
CA HIS A 238 4.56 -3.75 2.43
C HIS A 238 5.28 -4.94 1.79
N SER A 239 4.80 -5.43 0.64
CA SER A 239 5.21 -6.72 0.09
C SER A 239 6.72 -6.82 -0.17
N VAL A 240 7.35 -5.77 -0.68
CA VAL A 240 8.81 -5.68 -0.87
C VAL A 240 9.52 -5.40 0.46
N GLU A 241 9.05 -4.42 1.24
CA GLU A 241 9.67 -4.01 2.53
C GLU A 241 9.85 -5.17 3.50
N LEU A 242 8.84 -6.03 3.62
CA LEU A 242 8.92 -7.19 4.49
C LEU A 242 9.99 -8.17 4.04
N GLN A 243 10.21 -8.36 2.73
CA GLN A 243 11.29 -9.22 2.25
C GLN A 243 12.67 -8.63 2.57
N LEU A 244 12.80 -7.30 2.53
CA LEU A 244 14.07 -6.62 2.79
C LEU A 244 14.58 -6.85 4.20
N ILE A 245 13.73 -6.80 5.22
CA ILE A 245 14.20 -7.01 6.60
C ILE A 245 14.77 -8.43 6.80
N PHE A 246 14.22 -9.45 6.14
CA PHE A 246 14.75 -10.81 6.20
C PHE A 246 16.04 -10.96 5.39
N LEU A 247 16.10 -10.36 4.19
CA LEU A 247 17.33 -10.32 3.39
C LEU A 247 18.47 -9.61 4.14
N GLN A 248 18.20 -8.45 4.72
CA GLN A 248 19.20 -7.66 5.45
C GLN A 248 19.66 -8.36 6.73
N HIS A 249 18.77 -9.05 7.44
CA HIS A 249 19.18 -9.86 8.58
C HIS A 249 20.10 -11.01 8.15
N ARG A 250 19.81 -11.66 7.02
CA ARG A 250 20.59 -12.81 6.57
C ARG A 250 21.92 -12.43 5.93
N LEU A 251 21.97 -11.32 5.19
CA LEU A 251 23.10 -10.97 4.30
C LEU A 251 23.78 -9.64 4.68
N GLY A 252 23.16 -8.82 5.51
CA GLY A 252 23.66 -7.51 5.95
C GLY A 252 22.90 -6.33 5.34
N PRO A 253 23.12 -5.10 5.83
CA PRO A 253 22.34 -3.91 5.42
C PRO A 253 22.36 -3.63 3.93
N GLY A 254 23.53 -3.71 3.30
CA GLY A 254 23.80 -3.27 1.92
C GLY A 254 23.34 -4.22 0.82
N VAL A 255 22.32 -5.05 1.06
CA VAL A 255 21.76 -5.91 0.00
C VAL A 255 21.38 -5.08 -1.22
N ARG A 256 21.71 -5.61 -2.41
CA ARG A 256 21.33 -5.00 -3.67
C ARG A 256 20.05 -5.64 -4.18
N ILE A 257 19.08 -4.83 -4.60
CA ILE A 257 17.74 -5.30 -4.98
C ILE A 257 17.28 -4.71 -6.31
N LEU A 258 16.40 -5.45 -6.98
CA LEU A 258 15.49 -4.93 -7.99
C LEU A 258 14.06 -5.09 -7.46
N PRO A 259 13.45 -4.02 -6.90
CA PRO A 259 12.11 -4.08 -6.35
C PRO A 259 11.07 -3.90 -7.45
N ILE A 260 10.18 -4.90 -7.60
CA ILE A 260 9.09 -4.88 -8.58
C ILE A 260 7.78 -5.11 -7.85
N LEU A 261 6.85 -4.17 -7.97
CA LEU A 261 5.47 -4.34 -7.55
C LEU A 261 4.66 -4.92 -8.71
N CYS A 262 4.04 -6.07 -8.49
CA CYS A 262 3.23 -6.76 -9.48
C CYS A 262 1.76 -6.44 -9.22
N GLY A 263 1.10 -5.73 -10.14
CA GLY A 263 -0.34 -5.52 -10.13
C GLY A 263 -1.11 -6.82 -10.38
N ALA A 264 -2.45 -6.73 -10.40
CA ALA A 264 -3.29 -7.88 -10.71
C ALA A 264 -3.23 -8.21 -12.21
N PHE A 265 -2.80 -9.43 -12.57
CA PHE A 265 -2.73 -9.92 -13.97
C PHE A 265 -3.89 -10.86 -14.34
N ALA A 266 -5.10 -10.59 -13.86
CA ALA A 266 -6.23 -11.50 -14.02
C ALA A 266 -6.60 -11.73 -15.50
N GLN A 267 -6.49 -10.71 -16.35
CA GLN A 267 -6.79 -10.86 -17.78
C GLN A 267 -5.69 -11.61 -18.50
N SER A 268 -4.43 -11.35 -18.18
CA SER A 268 -3.31 -12.06 -18.81
C SER A 268 -3.16 -13.51 -18.34
N LEU A 269 -3.65 -13.84 -17.15
CA LEU A 269 -3.61 -15.19 -16.61
C LEU A 269 -4.82 -16.05 -17.03
N LEU A 270 -6.01 -15.43 -17.18
CA LEU A 270 -7.25 -16.15 -17.50
C LEU A 270 -7.66 -16.03 -18.97
N GLY A 271 -7.13 -15.05 -19.71
CA GLY A 271 -7.31 -14.88 -21.15
C GLY A 271 -5.98 -14.98 -21.89
N ASP A 272 -6.02 -15.20 -23.21
CA ASP A 272 -4.85 -15.24 -24.11
C ASP A 272 -4.26 -13.83 -24.38
N GLY A 273 -4.28 -12.93 -23.40
CA GLY A 273 -3.81 -11.55 -23.51
C GLY A 273 -2.43 -11.38 -22.89
N ASN A 274 -1.50 -10.71 -23.57
CA ASN A 274 -0.32 -10.18 -22.89
C ASN A 274 -0.72 -8.96 -22.03
N PRO A 275 -0.01 -8.65 -20.94
CA PRO A 275 -0.34 -7.52 -20.06
C PRO A 275 -0.40 -6.17 -20.78
N GLU A 276 0.38 -5.99 -21.85
CA GLU A 276 0.37 -4.78 -22.66
C GLU A 276 -0.90 -4.56 -23.52
N ARG A 277 -1.82 -5.54 -23.65
CA ARG A 277 -2.99 -5.48 -24.54
C ARG A 277 -4.26 -4.90 -23.90
N ASN A 278 -4.12 -3.93 -23.00
CA ASN A 278 -5.27 -3.21 -22.49
C ASN A 278 -5.64 -2.06 -23.44
N ASP A 279 -6.60 -2.32 -24.34
CA ASP A 279 -7.24 -1.30 -25.17
C ASP A 279 -8.04 -0.36 -24.25
N ARG A 280 -7.39 0.72 -23.80
CA ARG A 280 -8.03 1.82 -23.08
C ARG A 280 -8.89 2.68 -23.99
#